data_AF-A0A7S2M6L1-F1
#
_entry.id   AF-A0A7S2M6L1-F1
#
_cell.length_a   1.000
_cell.length_b   1.000
_cell.length_c   1.000
_cell.angle_alpha   90.00
_cell.angle_beta   90.00
_cell.angle_gamma   90.00
#
_symmetry.space_group_name_H-M   'P 1'
#
loop_
_entity.id
_entity.type
_entity.pdbx_description
1 polymer ?
#
loop_
_entity_poly.entity_id
_entity_poly.type
_entity_poly.pdbx_seq_one_letter_code
_entity_poly.pdbx_strand_id
1 'polypeptide(L)'
;GAGCGLWPLGSLVNHSLHPNMARAFVHHAACYRLLRDVAAGDELLDNYLDVLSPFSQRSVLLAQVHQIADEGPDCFDAPDALVAKLHWHAAQADTAIEEGRLPDALATLLWVVEACRLSGIRDPAFAPHCVALAGVAGAMGEIALQVQAFAAALAYATARERGS
;
A
#
# COMPACT_ATOMS: atom_id res chain seq x y z
N GLY A 1 -0.56 21.08 -7.77
CA GLY A 1 -1.42 20.84 -6.61
C GLY A 1 -2.44 19.79 -6.97
N ALA A 2 -2.80 18.91 -6.04
CA ALA A 2 -3.91 17.99 -6.23
C ALA A 2 -5.21 18.81 -6.34
N GLY A 3 -5.96 18.64 -7.43
CA GLY A 3 -7.27 19.24 -7.61
C GLY A 3 -8.37 18.30 -7.11
N CYS A 4 -9.50 18.85 -6.69
CA CYS A 4 -10.73 18.08 -6.46
C CYS A 4 -11.71 18.30 -7.61
N GLY A 5 -12.58 17.32 -7.86
CA GLY A 5 -13.59 17.39 -8.91
C GLY A 5 -14.76 16.44 -8.63
N LEU A 6 -15.86 16.67 -9.35
CA LEU A 6 -17.08 15.87 -9.24
C LEU A 6 -17.34 15.15 -10.57
N TRP A 7 -17.49 13.83 -10.51
CA TRP A 7 -17.88 13.00 -11.65
C TRP A 7 -19.09 12.15 -11.26
N PRO A 8 -20.32 12.67 -11.42
CA PRO A 8 -21.53 12.00 -10.94
C PRO A 8 -21.70 10.56 -11.44
N LEU A 9 -21.35 10.28 -12.70
CA LEU A 9 -21.37 8.91 -13.24
C LEU A 9 -20.30 8.02 -12.61
N GLY A 10 -19.13 8.58 -12.30
CA GLY A 10 -18.05 7.88 -11.61
C GLY A 10 -18.38 7.52 -10.17
N SER A 11 -19.27 8.29 -9.53
CA SER A 11 -19.73 8.05 -8.16
C SER A 11 -20.69 6.87 -8.02
N LEU A 12 -21.14 6.26 -9.14
CA LEU A 12 -21.96 5.05 -9.11
C LEU A 12 -21.14 3.77 -8.90
N VAL A 13 -19.81 3.83 -9.10
CA VAL A 13 -18.91 2.69 -8.96
C VAL A 13 -18.69 2.41 -7.47
N ASN A 14 -19.05 1.22 -7.00
CA ASN A 14 -18.91 0.84 -5.61
C ASN A 14 -17.47 0.49 -5.23
N HIS A 15 -17.23 0.48 -3.92
CA HIS A 15 -15.96 0.08 -3.32
C HIS A 15 -15.77 -1.44 -3.40
N SER A 16 -14.52 -1.89 -3.60
CA SER A 16 -14.06 -3.21 -3.16
C SER A 16 -12.57 -3.23 -2.83
N LEU A 17 -12.16 -4.09 -1.91
CA LEU A 17 -10.74 -4.40 -1.66
C LEU A 17 -10.10 -5.21 -2.79
N HIS A 18 -10.92 -5.86 -3.62
CA HIS A 18 -10.49 -6.62 -4.78
C HIS A 18 -11.12 -6.07 -6.07
N PRO A 19 -10.85 -4.81 -6.45
CA PRO A 19 -11.53 -4.12 -7.54
C PRO A 19 -11.27 -4.77 -8.91
N ASN A 20 -12.26 -4.74 -9.80
CA ASN A 20 -12.11 -5.21 -11.18
C ASN A 20 -11.82 -4.07 -12.17
N MET A 21 -11.79 -2.83 -11.69
CA MET A 21 -11.38 -1.66 -12.46
C MET A 21 -10.45 -0.76 -11.64
N ALA A 22 -9.68 0.08 -12.34
CA ALA A 22 -8.93 1.18 -11.75
C ALA A 22 -9.32 2.49 -12.42
N ARG A 23 -9.30 3.55 -11.62
CA ARG A 23 -9.55 4.93 -12.06
C ARG A 23 -8.24 5.71 -12.12
N ALA A 24 -8.04 6.44 -13.21
CA ALA A 24 -6.96 7.40 -13.38
C ALA A 24 -7.52 8.74 -13.86
N PHE A 25 -6.80 9.83 -13.61
CA PHE A 25 -7.20 11.17 -14.04
C PHE A 25 -6.20 11.74 -15.05
N VAL A 26 -6.71 12.20 -16.20
CA VAL A 26 -5.94 12.89 -17.23
C VAL A 26 -6.55 14.27 -17.42
N HIS A 27 -5.86 15.31 -16.92
CA HIS A 27 -6.41 16.65 -16.78
C HIS A 27 -7.74 16.67 -16.01
N HIS A 28 -8.87 16.88 -16.70
CA HIS A 28 -10.22 16.94 -16.13
C HIS A 28 -11.05 15.70 -16.45
N ALA A 29 -10.47 14.70 -17.11
CA ALA A 29 -11.14 13.46 -17.46
C ALA A 29 -10.84 12.36 -16.42
N ALA A 30 -11.90 11.70 -15.96
CA ALA A 30 -11.80 10.43 -15.23
C ALA A 30 -11.79 9.28 -16.25
N CYS A 31 -10.70 8.53 -16.28
CA CYS A 31 -10.51 7.36 -17.13
C CYS A 31 -10.62 6.09 -16.28
N TYR A 32 -11.40 5.13 -16.77
CA TYR A 32 -11.63 3.85 -16.10
C TYR A 32 -11.08 2.73 -16.98
N ARG A 33 -10.32 1.82 -16.39
CA ARG A 33 -9.78 0.65 -17.08
C ARG A 33 -10.05 -0.61 -16.28
N LEU A 34 -10.39 -1.68 -16.98
CA LEU A 34 -10.52 -2.99 -16.36
C LEU A 34 -9.14 -3.51 -15.95
N LEU A 35 -9.10 -4.13 -14.77
CA LEU A 35 -7.93 -4.83 -14.24
C LEU A 35 -8.00 -6.34 -14.53
N ARG A 36 -9.18 -6.84 -14.90
CA ARG A 36 -9.49 -8.24 -15.18
C ARG A 36 -10.68 -8.34 -16.11
N ASP A 37 -10.93 -9.54 -16.63
CA ASP A 37 -12.13 -9.81 -17.42
C ASP A 37 -13.40 -9.64 -16.56
N VAL A 38 -14.44 -9.09 -17.16
CA VAL A 38 -15.74 -8.80 -16.52
C VAL A 38 -16.85 -9.31 -17.45
N ALA A 39 -17.76 -10.11 -16.92
CA ALA A 39 -18.88 -10.66 -17.67
C ALA A 39 -20.06 -9.67 -17.74
N ALA A 40 -20.98 -9.90 -18.68
CA ALA A 40 -22.20 -9.11 -18.75
C ALA A 40 -23.06 -9.31 -17.50
N GLY A 41 -23.38 -8.20 -16.82
CA GLY A 41 -24.14 -8.21 -15.57
C GLY A 41 -23.29 -8.17 -14.30
N ASP A 42 -21.96 -8.35 -14.40
CA ASP A 42 -21.05 -8.15 -13.28
C ASP A 42 -21.02 -6.67 -12.87
N GLU A 43 -20.91 -6.43 -11.57
CA GLU A 43 -20.74 -5.10 -11.01
C GLU A 43 -19.32 -4.58 -11.25
N LEU A 44 -19.19 -3.29 -11.57
CA LEU A 44 -17.91 -2.61 -11.67
C LEU A 44 -17.51 -2.04 -10.30
N LEU A 45 -16.31 -2.38 -9.84
CA LEU A 45 -15.85 -2.12 -8.48
C LEU A 45 -14.45 -1.47 -8.49
N ASP A 46 -14.30 -0.33 -7.82
CA ASP A 46 -13.05 0.43 -7.65
C ASP A 46 -12.59 0.39 -6.19
N ASN A 47 -11.31 0.68 -5.92
CA ASN A 47 -10.83 0.87 -4.56
C ASN A 47 -10.88 2.35 -4.19
N TYR A 48 -11.54 2.69 -3.09
CA TYR A 48 -11.69 4.07 -2.61
C TYR A 48 -10.50 4.52 -1.75
N LEU A 49 -9.65 3.57 -1.37
CA LEU A 49 -8.62 3.70 -0.38
C LEU A 49 -7.25 3.63 -1.02
N ASP A 50 -6.24 4.03 -0.25
CA ASP A 50 -4.87 3.63 -0.54
C ASP A 50 -4.75 2.10 -0.33
N VAL A 51 -4.29 1.41 -1.37
CA VAL A 51 -4.10 -0.05 -1.40
C VAL A 51 -3.03 -0.52 -0.40
N LEU A 52 -2.16 0.39 0.04
CA LEU A 52 -1.11 0.14 1.04
C LEU A 52 -1.55 0.45 2.47
N SER A 53 -2.80 0.87 2.70
CA SER A 53 -3.27 1.13 4.06
C SER A 53 -3.55 -0.17 4.84
N PRO A 54 -3.10 -0.27 6.11
CA PRO A 54 -3.46 -1.38 6.99
C PRO A 54 -4.95 -1.37 7.35
N PHE A 55 -5.48 -2.52 7.75
CA PHE A 55 -6.91 -2.73 8.03
C PHE A 55 -7.53 -1.68 8.96
N SER A 56 -6.87 -1.34 10.07
CA SER A 56 -7.38 -0.36 11.02
C SER A 56 -7.58 1.02 10.42
N GLN A 57 -6.71 1.44 9.50
CA GLN A 57 -6.86 2.71 8.80
C GLN A 57 -7.98 2.66 7.76
N ARG A 58 -8.05 1.58 6.98
CA ARG A 58 -9.10 1.36 5.98
C ARG A 58 -10.50 1.37 6.62
N SER A 59 -10.66 0.62 7.71
CA SER A 59 -11.91 0.52 8.47
C SER A 59 -12.40 1.87 8.99
N VAL A 60 -11.51 2.69 9.54
CA VAL A 60 -11.86 4.02 10.04
C VAL A 60 -12.27 4.93 8.89
N LEU A 61 -11.51 4.94 7.79
CA LEU A 61 -11.77 5.80 6.64
C LEU A 61 -13.12 5.48 5.98
N LEU A 62 -13.39 4.19 5.70
CA LEU A 62 -14.65 3.76 5.12
C LEU A 62 -15.85 4.11 6.00
N ALA A 63 -15.75 3.88 7.30
CA ALA A 63 -16.83 4.17 8.23
C ALA A 63 -17.11 5.68 8.34
N GLN A 64 -16.07 6.51 8.41
CA GLN A 64 -16.22 7.95 8.63
C GLN A 64 -16.56 8.74 7.37
N VAL A 65 -15.96 8.37 6.23
CA VAL A 65 -16.07 9.13 4.97
C VAL A 65 -17.18 8.58 4.07
N HIS A 66 -17.32 7.26 4.02
CA HIS A 66 -18.21 6.57 3.08
C HIS A 66 -19.44 5.94 3.75
N GLN A 67 -19.48 5.91 5.09
CA GLN A 67 -20.56 5.28 5.87
C GLN A 67 -20.79 3.80 5.53
N ILE A 68 -19.71 3.10 5.16
CA ILE A 68 -19.72 1.66 4.88
C ILE A 68 -18.70 0.95 5.77
N ALA A 69 -18.94 -0.34 6.04
CA ALA A 69 -17.98 -1.19 6.73
C ALA A 69 -16.92 -1.69 5.74
N ASP A 70 -15.70 -1.92 6.21
CA ASP A 70 -14.64 -2.58 5.44
C ASP A 70 -15.01 -4.05 5.18
N GLU A 71 -14.59 -4.58 4.03
CA GLU A 71 -14.82 -5.98 3.63
C GLU A 71 -13.94 -6.97 4.44
N GLY A 72 -12.92 -6.48 5.15
CA GLY A 72 -11.92 -7.23 5.92
C GLY A 72 -12.15 -7.26 7.44
N PRO A 73 -11.19 -7.81 8.22
CA PRO A 73 -9.82 -8.13 7.79
C PRO A 73 -9.73 -9.37 6.89
N ASP A 74 -8.81 -9.36 5.94
CA ASP A 74 -8.52 -10.48 5.03
C ASP A 74 -7.27 -11.28 5.45
N CYS A 75 -6.86 -12.28 4.66
CA CYS A 75 -5.68 -13.09 4.95
C CYS A 75 -4.34 -12.37 4.75
N PHE A 76 -4.37 -11.14 4.24
CA PHE A 76 -3.19 -10.29 4.04
C PHE A 76 -3.00 -9.31 5.19
N ASP A 77 -4.06 -8.96 5.92
CA ASP A 77 -4.00 -7.98 6.99
C ASP A 77 -3.18 -8.49 8.19
N ALA A 78 -2.12 -7.75 8.52
CA ALA A 78 -1.33 -7.99 9.71
C ALA A 78 -2.04 -7.45 10.97
N PRO A 79 -1.80 -8.07 12.14
CA PRO A 79 -2.31 -7.53 13.40
C PRO A 79 -1.85 -6.09 13.64
N ASP A 80 -2.76 -5.22 14.11
CA ASP A 80 -2.46 -3.81 14.38
C ASP A 80 -1.24 -3.61 15.29
N ALA A 81 -1.04 -4.50 16.26
CA ALA A 81 0.11 -4.44 17.16
C ALA A 81 1.45 -4.65 16.42
N LEU A 82 1.48 -5.51 15.39
CA LEU A 82 2.65 -5.70 14.54
C LEU A 82 2.86 -4.48 13.64
N VAL A 83 1.81 -4.03 12.97
CA VAL A 83 1.83 -2.83 12.10
C VAL A 83 2.34 -1.61 12.86
N ALA A 84 1.79 -1.33 14.05
CA ALA A 84 2.20 -0.22 14.89
C ALA A 84 3.67 -0.32 15.32
N LYS A 85 4.15 -1.52 15.68
CA LYS A 85 5.55 -1.75 16.02
C LYS A 85 6.48 -1.45 14.85
N LEU A 86 6.15 -1.95 13.66
CA LEU A 86 6.96 -1.76 12.45
C LEU A 86 7.00 -0.28 12.04
N HIS A 87 5.85 0.41 12.05
CA HIS A 87 5.80 1.85 11.78
C HIS A 87 6.61 2.67 12.78
N TRP A 88 6.58 2.32 14.07
CA TRP A 88 7.38 3.00 15.07
C TRP A 88 8.88 2.92 14.74
N HIS A 89 9.38 1.72 14.41
CA HIS A 89 10.78 1.55 14.03
C HIS A 89 11.11 2.24 12.70
N ALA A 90 10.20 2.19 11.71
CA ALA A 90 10.40 2.88 10.44
C ALA A 90 10.50 4.41 10.64
N ALA A 91 9.68 4.99 11.52
CA ALA A 91 9.77 6.40 11.85
C ALA A 91 11.12 6.77 12.51
N GLN A 92 11.70 5.88 13.32
CA GLN A 92 13.05 6.10 13.86
C GLN A 92 14.12 6.08 12.75
N ALA A 93 13.93 5.25 11.72
CA ALA A 93 14.80 5.26 10.55
C ALA A 93 14.66 6.56 9.76
N ASP A 94 13.45 7.09 9.59
CA ASP A 94 13.21 8.39 8.94
C ASP A 94 13.95 9.52 9.67
N THR A 95 13.87 9.56 11.01
CA THR A 95 14.66 10.51 11.82
C THR A 95 16.16 10.34 11.62
N ALA A 96 16.67 9.10 11.55
CA ALA A 96 18.08 8.86 11.29
C ALA A 96 18.51 9.30 9.87
N ILE A 97 17.63 9.19 8.86
CA ILE A 97 17.86 9.71 7.50
C ILE A 97 17.97 11.23 7.53
N GLU A 98 17.04 11.91 8.20
CA GLU A 98 17.03 13.38 8.31
C GLU A 98 18.30 13.91 9.00
N GLU A 99 18.82 13.18 9.98
CA GLU A 99 20.07 13.49 10.68
C GLU A 99 21.34 13.08 9.92
N GLY A 100 21.21 12.47 8.74
CA GLY A 100 22.34 12.00 7.92
C GLY A 100 23.02 10.71 8.44
N ARG A 101 22.40 10.02 9.41
CA ARG A 101 22.89 8.75 9.99
C ARG A 101 22.40 7.54 9.18
N LEU A 102 22.76 7.51 7.89
CA LEU A 102 22.31 6.47 6.95
C LEU A 102 22.61 5.03 7.40
N PRO A 103 23.77 4.70 8.01
CA PRO A 103 24.00 3.34 8.52
C PRO A 103 23.01 2.89 9.59
N ASP A 104 22.60 3.80 10.48
CA ASP A 104 21.64 3.51 11.56
C ASP A 104 20.23 3.31 10.98
N ALA A 105 19.86 4.14 9.99
CA ALA A 105 18.62 3.99 9.25
C ALA A 105 18.58 2.65 8.51
N LEU A 106 19.69 2.28 7.83
CA LEU A 106 19.81 1.01 7.11
C LEU A 106 19.63 -0.18 8.05
N ALA A 107 20.33 -0.19 9.19
CA ALA A 107 20.22 -1.26 10.18
C ALA A 107 18.79 -1.40 10.72
N THR A 108 18.13 -0.27 11.00
CA THR A 108 16.74 -0.25 11.47
C THR A 108 15.78 -0.79 10.42
N LEU A 109 15.91 -0.35 9.16
CA LEU A 109 15.04 -0.78 8.06
C LEU A 109 15.27 -2.24 7.67
N LEU A 110 16.51 -2.74 7.73
CA LEU A 110 16.81 -4.16 7.57
C LEU A 110 16.08 -5.01 8.61
N TRP A 111 16.09 -4.57 9.87
CA TRP A 111 15.34 -5.24 10.93
C TRP A 111 13.83 -5.20 10.69
N VAL A 112 13.28 -4.03 10.26
CA VAL A 112 11.85 -3.89 9.95
C VAL A 112 11.44 -4.85 8.83
N VAL A 113 12.16 -4.84 7.70
CA VAL A 113 11.85 -5.69 6.54
C VAL A 113 12.02 -7.17 6.88
N GLU A 114 13.01 -7.54 7.69
CA GLU A 114 13.17 -8.91 8.16
C GLU A 114 12.03 -9.33 9.09
N ALA A 115 11.56 -8.44 9.97
CA ALA A 115 10.39 -8.70 10.81
C ALA A 115 9.10 -8.87 9.99
N CYS A 116 8.90 -8.08 8.92
CA CYS A 116 7.82 -8.29 7.95
C CYS A 116 7.91 -9.70 7.34
N ARG A 117 9.10 -10.10 6.88
CA ARG A 117 9.34 -11.40 6.24
C ARG A 117 9.08 -12.57 7.21
N LEU A 118 9.60 -12.47 8.43
CA LEU A 118 9.46 -13.50 9.48
C LEU A 118 8.02 -13.63 9.99
N SER A 119 7.18 -12.60 9.85
CA SER A 119 5.76 -12.71 10.19
C SER A 119 5.01 -13.72 9.30
N GLY A 120 5.48 -13.95 8.08
CA GLY A 120 4.79 -14.76 7.07
C GLY A 120 3.54 -14.08 6.48
N ILE A 121 3.17 -12.91 6.97
CA ILE A 121 2.00 -12.16 6.52
C ILE A 121 2.39 -11.30 5.32
N ARG A 122 1.54 -11.26 4.31
CA ARG A 122 1.75 -10.51 3.06
C ARG A 122 0.95 -9.21 3.02
N ASP A 123 1.01 -8.43 4.10
CA ASP A 123 0.28 -7.16 4.19
C ASP A 123 0.87 -6.12 3.23
N PRO A 124 0.09 -5.56 2.29
CA PRO A 124 0.53 -4.44 1.45
C PRO A 124 1.05 -3.23 2.24
N ALA A 125 0.63 -3.05 3.50
CA ALA A 125 1.15 -2.00 4.38
C ALA A 125 2.65 -2.14 4.69
N PHE A 126 3.26 -3.29 4.40
CA PHE A 126 4.72 -3.48 4.53
C PHE A 126 5.52 -2.95 3.34
N ALA A 127 4.88 -2.67 2.19
CA ALA A 127 5.58 -2.21 1.00
C ALA A 127 6.35 -0.88 1.19
N PRO A 128 5.80 0.15 1.87
CA PRO A 128 6.54 1.39 2.13
C PRO A 128 7.85 1.20 2.89
N HIS A 129 7.92 0.24 3.83
CA HIS A 129 9.16 -0.08 4.56
C HIS A 129 10.25 -0.62 3.62
N CYS A 130 9.86 -1.44 2.65
CA CYS A 130 10.77 -1.97 1.64
C CYS A 130 11.25 -0.86 0.68
N VAL A 131 10.37 0.07 0.31
CA VAL A 131 10.75 1.26 -0.49
C VAL A 131 11.74 2.14 0.27
N ALA A 132 11.50 2.39 1.57
CA ALA A 132 12.42 3.15 2.41
C ALA A 132 13.81 2.48 2.48
N LEU A 133 13.85 1.15 2.68
CA LEU A 133 15.10 0.38 2.65
C LEU A 133 15.83 0.54 1.30
N ALA A 134 15.08 0.47 0.19
CA ALA A 134 15.65 0.65 -1.15
C ALA A 134 16.25 2.04 -1.34
N GLY A 135 15.59 3.08 -0.80
CA GLY A 135 16.08 4.46 -0.81
C GLY A 135 17.41 4.61 -0.08
N VAL A 136 17.50 4.10 1.16
CA VAL A 136 18.73 4.18 1.97
C VAL A 136 19.85 3.34 1.36
N ALA A 137 19.55 2.12 0.91
CA ALA A 137 20.53 1.26 0.23
C ALA A 137 21.11 1.94 -1.02
N GLY A 138 20.25 2.56 -1.85
CA GLY A 138 20.67 3.32 -3.01
C GLY A 138 21.58 4.51 -2.66
N ALA A 139 21.22 5.27 -1.62
CA ALA A 139 22.03 6.39 -1.14
C ALA A 139 23.42 5.97 -0.63
N MET A 140 23.55 4.73 -0.15
CA MET A 140 24.81 4.15 0.31
C MET A 140 25.60 3.42 -0.79
N GLY A 141 25.07 3.32 -2.01
CA GLY A 141 25.70 2.58 -3.11
C GLY A 141 25.49 1.06 -3.06
N GLU A 142 24.59 0.56 -2.22
CA GLU A 142 24.26 -0.86 -2.05
C GLU A 142 23.24 -1.31 -3.10
N ILE A 143 23.65 -1.34 -4.36
CA ILE A 143 22.76 -1.58 -5.52
C ILE A 143 22.02 -2.92 -5.44
N ALA A 144 22.70 -3.99 -5.02
CA ALA A 144 22.07 -5.31 -4.91
C ALA A 144 20.92 -5.31 -3.90
N LEU A 145 21.14 -4.69 -2.74
CA LEU A 145 20.12 -4.57 -1.70
C LEU A 145 18.97 -3.66 -2.13
N GLN A 146 19.27 -2.56 -2.82
CA GLN A 146 18.26 -1.66 -3.37
C GLN A 146 17.29 -2.40 -4.31
N VAL A 147 17.80 -3.19 -5.24
CA VAL A 147 16.98 -3.96 -6.19
C VAL A 147 16.14 -5.01 -5.45
N GLN A 148 16.73 -5.73 -4.49
CA GLN A 148 16.01 -6.72 -3.68
C GLN A 148 14.87 -6.08 -2.87
N ALA A 149 15.12 -4.91 -2.29
CA ALA A 149 14.14 -4.18 -1.51
C ALA A 149 12.98 -3.67 -2.38
N PHE A 150 13.24 -3.17 -3.60
CA PHE A 150 12.16 -2.83 -4.54
C PHE A 150 11.36 -4.05 -4.99
N ALA A 151 12.01 -5.19 -5.24
CA ALA A 151 11.31 -6.43 -5.58
C ALA A 151 10.39 -6.90 -4.44
N ALA A 152 10.86 -6.82 -3.19
CA ALA A 152 10.05 -7.11 -2.01
C ALA A 152 8.87 -6.13 -1.87
N ALA A 153 9.10 -4.83 -2.09
CA ALA A 153 8.05 -3.81 -2.06
C ALA A 153 6.93 -4.14 -3.06
N LEU A 154 7.29 -4.50 -4.29
CA LEU A 154 6.33 -4.89 -5.31
C LEU A 154 5.55 -6.15 -4.90
N ALA A 155 6.22 -7.15 -4.32
CA ALA A 155 5.59 -8.40 -3.90
C ALA A 155 4.58 -8.23 -2.75
N TYR A 156 4.80 -7.24 -1.86
CA TYR A 156 3.83 -6.84 -0.84
C TYR A 156 2.70 -5.99 -1.43
N ALA A 157 3.02 -4.97 -2.24
CA ALA A 157 2.05 -4.06 -2.81
C ALA A 157 1.00 -4.78 -3.69
N THR A 158 1.43 -5.83 -4.39
CA THR A 158 0.57 -6.64 -5.28
C THR A 158 0.00 -7.87 -4.58
N ALA A 159 0.17 -8.05 -3.26
CA ALA A 159 -0.22 -9.28 -2.58
C ALA A 159 -1.71 -9.62 -2.71
N ARG A 160 -2.57 -8.59 -2.76
CA ARG A 160 -4.03 -8.71 -2.94
C ARG A 160 -4.48 -8.91 -4.39
N GLU A 161 -3.58 -8.73 -5.36
CA GLU A 161 -3.87 -9.05 -6.75
C GLU A 161 -3.88 -10.56 -6.89
N ARG A 162 -5.05 -11.14 -7.22
CA ARG A 162 -5.11 -12.57 -7.54
C ARG A 162 -4.31 -12.79 -8.81
N GLY A 163 -3.38 -13.74 -8.78
CA GLY A 163 -2.79 -14.27 -10.01
C GLY A 163 -3.92 -14.78 -10.89
N SER A 164 -3.98 -14.27 -12.11
CA SER A 164 -4.87 -14.72 -13.19
C SER A 164 -4.80 -16.23 -13.38
#